data_AF-A0ABC9SEG1-F1
#
_entry.id   AF-A0ABC9SEG1-F1
#
_cell.length_a   1.000
_cell.length_b   1.000
_cell.length_c   1.000
_cell.angle_alpha   90.00
_cell.angle_beta   90.00
_cell.angle_gamma   90.00
#
_symmetry.space_group_name_H-M   'P 1'
#
loop_
_entity.id
_entity.type
_entity.pdbx_description
1 polymer ?
#
loop_
_entity_poly.entity_id
_entity_poly.type
_entity_poly.pdbx_seq_one_letter_code
_entity_poly.pdbx_strand_id
1 'polypeptide(L)'
;MIEDFFSQPILNSPYEYPGRHWDLDEIGQPTGKIVEGRRRSELITPISHPQKLRKNAKQDYLEFSGLTGFDTETQKYDPFPIINMVRNFVDDWRKLKSPTQWLVTPETARLLEYWRSHQFQGVRPFFCQVEAVETLIWLTEVCAKIA
;
A
#
# COMPACT_ATOMS: atom_id res chain seq x y z
N MET A 1 -8.49 -23.16 -5.42
CA MET A 1 -8.32 -22.17 -6.53
C MET A 1 -9.10 -20.86 -6.35
N ILE A 2 -10.25 -20.81 -5.68
CA ILE A 2 -10.81 -19.55 -5.11
C ILE A 2 -11.04 -19.70 -3.60
N GLU A 3 -11.36 -20.93 -3.16
CA GLU A 3 -11.50 -21.29 -1.74
C GLU A 3 -10.25 -20.96 -0.92
N ASP A 4 -9.05 -21.08 -1.50
CA ASP A 4 -7.78 -20.75 -0.84
C ASP A 4 -7.74 -19.26 -0.43
N PHE A 5 -8.23 -18.36 -1.28
CA PHE A 5 -8.34 -16.93 -0.96
C PHE A 5 -9.26 -16.69 0.24
N PHE A 6 -10.42 -17.35 0.29
CA PHE A 6 -11.37 -17.17 1.39
C PHE A 6 -10.90 -17.83 2.69
N SER A 7 -10.13 -18.91 2.60
CA SER A 7 -9.52 -19.56 3.77
C SER A 7 -8.35 -18.74 4.34
N GLN A 8 -7.57 -18.09 3.47
CA GLN A 8 -6.40 -17.30 3.86
C GLN A 8 -6.30 -16.01 3.02
N PRO A 9 -7.14 -15.00 3.30
CA PRO A 9 -7.17 -13.76 2.52
C PRO A 9 -5.93 -12.88 2.74
N ILE A 10 -5.24 -13.05 3.87
CA ILE A 10 -4.06 -12.25 4.25
C ILE A 10 -2.82 -13.15 4.20
N LEU A 11 -1.91 -12.82 3.27
CA LEU A 11 -0.70 -13.61 3.00
C LEU A 11 0.56 -13.13 3.76
N ASN A 12 0.52 -11.91 4.30
CA ASN A 12 1.69 -11.25 4.90
C ASN A 12 1.53 -11.10 6.41
N SER A 13 2.66 -11.11 7.11
CA SER A 13 2.74 -10.70 8.51
C SER A 13 2.45 -9.21 8.64
N PRO A 14 1.73 -8.76 9.68
CA PRO A 14 1.50 -7.34 9.94
C PRO A 14 2.78 -6.58 10.38
N TYR A 15 3.86 -7.31 10.64
CA TYR A 15 5.13 -6.77 11.12
C TYR A 15 6.25 -6.75 10.09
N GLU A 16 6.05 -7.37 8.93
CA GLU A 16 7.05 -7.48 7.87
C GLU A 16 6.62 -6.70 6.64
N TYR A 17 7.59 -6.44 5.75
CA TYR A 17 7.28 -5.81 4.48
C TYR A 17 6.28 -6.68 3.69
N PRO A 18 5.20 -6.12 3.14
CA PRO A 18 4.21 -6.87 2.38
C PRO A 18 4.80 -7.36 1.06
N GLY A 19 5.28 -8.60 1.06
CA GLY A 19 6.00 -9.19 -0.06
C GLY A 19 5.13 -9.92 -1.06
N ARG A 20 3.85 -10.19 -0.76
CA ARG A 20 2.95 -10.95 -1.66
C ARG A 20 1.53 -10.42 -1.61
N HIS A 21 0.75 -10.66 -2.66
CA HIS A 21 -0.69 -10.38 -2.64
C HIS A 21 -1.46 -11.31 -3.56
N TRP A 22 -2.76 -11.44 -3.28
CA TRP A 22 -3.69 -12.07 -4.21
C TRP A 22 -3.96 -11.13 -5.39
N ASP A 23 -3.83 -11.68 -6.58
CA ASP A 23 -4.18 -11.02 -7.83
C ASP A 23 -5.71 -10.88 -7.95
N LEU A 24 -6.15 -9.70 -8.38
CA LEU A 24 -7.57 -9.38 -8.55
C LEU A 24 -7.82 -9.02 -10.02
N ASP A 25 -8.98 -9.41 -10.55
CA ASP A 25 -9.41 -8.99 -11.88
C ASP A 25 -9.86 -7.51 -11.92
N GLU A 26 -10.20 -7.01 -13.11
CA GLU A 26 -10.65 -5.63 -13.33
C GLU A 26 -11.92 -5.26 -12.53
N ILE A 27 -12.65 -6.26 -12.05
CA ILE A 27 -13.89 -6.12 -11.27
C ILE A 27 -13.59 -6.28 -9.76
N GLY A 28 -12.35 -6.60 -9.40
CA GLY A 28 -11.88 -6.78 -8.03
C GLY A 28 -12.06 -8.17 -7.45
N GLN A 29 -12.29 -9.20 -8.27
CA GLN A 29 -12.42 -10.58 -7.82
C GLN A 29 -11.08 -11.30 -7.73
N PRO A 30 -10.87 -12.14 -6.70
CA PRO A 30 -9.66 -12.94 -6.57
C PRO A 30 -9.52 -13.93 -7.71
N THR A 31 -8.42 -13.83 -8.46
CA THR A 31 -8.10 -14.78 -9.54
C THR A 31 -7.52 -16.10 -9.00
N GLY A 32 -7.25 -16.17 -7.69
CA GLY A 32 -6.63 -17.33 -7.05
C GLY A 32 -5.12 -17.42 -7.27
N LYS A 33 -4.51 -16.43 -7.92
CA LYS A 33 -3.07 -16.36 -8.15
C LYS A 33 -2.41 -15.49 -7.08
N ILE A 34 -1.23 -15.92 -6.63
CA ILE A 34 -0.38 -15.14 -5.73
C ILE A 34 0.69 -14.45 -6.58
N VAL A 35 0.79 -13.14 -6.43
CA VAL A 35 1.80 -12.30 -7.08
C VAL A 35 2.84 -11.87 -6.06
N GLU A 36 4.11 -11.96 -6.45
CA GLU A 36 5.24 -11.47 -5.67
C GLU A 36 5.34 -9.95 -5.76
N GLY A 37 5.61 -9.32 -4.63
CA GLY A 37 5.66 -7.88 -4.43
C GLY A 37 4.44 -7.33 -3.70
N ARG A 38 4.60 -6.08 -3.24
CA ARG A 38 3.55 -5.30 -2.60
C ARG A 38 2.48 -4.92 -3.63
N ARG A 39 1.21 -5.06 -3.23
CA ARG A 39 0.07 -4.58 -4.04
C ARG A 39 0.16 -3.07 -4.25
N ARG A 40 0.02 -2.63 -5.51
CA ARG A 40 -0.07 -1.21 -5.86
C ARG A 40 -1.32 -0.58 -5.24
N SER A 41 -1.22 0.70 -4.89
CA SER A 41 -2.38 1.46 -4.47
C SER A 41 -3.23 1.76 -5.70
N GLU A 42 -4.47 1.26 -5.75
CA GLU A 42 -5.42 1.42 -6.86
C GLU A 42 -6.86 1.40 -6.30
N LEU A 43 -7.78 2.15 -6.93
CA LEU A 43 -9.22 2.11 -6.60
C LEU A 43 -9.82 0.87 -7.26
N ILE A 44 -9.89 -0.21 -6.50
CA ILE A 44 -10.65 -1.39 -6.89
C ILE A 44 -11.92 -1.37 -6.03
N THR A 45 -13.06 -1.03 -6.64
CA THR A 45 -14.37 -1.14 -5.99
C THR A 45 -14.80 -2.60 -6.07
N PRO A 46 -14.81 -3.37 -4.97
CA PRO A 46 -15.26 -4.75 -5.02
C PRO A 46 -16.78 -4.73 -5.13
N ILE A 47 -17.30 -4.87 -6.36
CA ILE A 47 -18.74 -4.92 -6.60
C ILE A 47 -19.17 -6.39 -6.46
N SER A 48 -19.97 -6.67 -5.44
CA SER A 48 -20.59 -8.00 -5.29
C SER A 48 -21.63 -8.18 -6.39
N HIS A 49 -21.55 -9.31 -7.13
CA HIS A 49 -22.58 -9.60 -8.13
C HIS A 49 -23.94 -9.82 -7.46
N PRO A 50 -25.03 -9.21 -7.99
CA PRO A 50 -26.36 -9.60 -7.60
C PRO A 50 -26.58 -11.07 -7.99
N GLN A 51 -26.85 -11.93 -7.02
CA GLN A 51 -27.01 -13.38 -7.21
C GLN A 51 -28.18 -13.77 -8.15
N LYS A 52 -29.03 -12.81 -8.57
CA LYS A 52 -30.16 -13.03 -9.47
C LYS A 52 -30.38 -11.85 -10.41
N LEU A 53 -29.82 -11.93 -11.62
CA LEU A 53 -30.24 -11.09 -12.74
C LEU A 53 -31.57 -11.61 -13.28
N ARG A 54 -32.66 -10.86 -13.10
CA ARG A 54 -33.87 -11.06 -13.91
C ARG A 54 -33.49 -10.75 -15.37
N LYS A 55 -33.74 -11.70 -16.28
CA LYS A 55 -33.50 -11.55 -17.72
C LYS A 55 -34.16 -10.24 -18.18
N ASN A 56 -33.35 -9.32 -18.72
CA ASN A 56 -33.71 -8.06 -19.40
C ASN A 56 -33.55 -6.72 -18.64
N ALA A 57 -32.75 -6.63 -17.58
CA ALA A 57 -32.25 -5.33 -17.12
C ALA A 57 -30.71 -5.32 -17.13
N LYS A 58 -30.11 -4.79 -18.21
CA LYS A 58 -28.75 -4.24 -18.11
C LYS A 58 -28.89 -2.97 -17.28
N GLN A 59 -28.70 -3.09 -15.97
CA GLN A 59 -28.56 -1.92 -15.13
C GLN A 59 -27.21 -1.30 -15.47
N ASP A 60 -27.23 -0.05 -15.93
CA ASP A 60 -26.01 0.70 -16.19
C ASP A 60 -25.18 0.79 -14.91
N TYR A 61 -23.86 0.80 -15.09
CA TYR A 61 -22.88 0.91 -14.01
C TYR A 61 -23.15 2.21 -13.23
N LEU A 62 -23.52 2.10 -11.96
CA LEU A 62 -23.50 3.25 -11.07
C LEU A 62 -22.03 3.52 -10.72
N GLU A 63 -21.42 4.46 -11.45
CA GLU A 63 -20.10 4.97 -11.13
C GLU A 63 -20.18 5.65 -9.75
N PHE A 64 -19.74 4.95 -8.71
CA PHE A 64 -19.67 5.50 -7.36
C PHE A 64 -18.41 6.37 -7.24
N SER A 65 -18.34 7.46 -8.01
CA SER A 65 -17.29 8.51 -7.92
C SER A 65 -17.58 9.44 -6.73
N GLY A 66 -17.80 8.87 -5.54
CA GLY A 66 -18.56 9.54 -4.48
C GLY A 66 -17.97 9.53 -3.08
N LEU A 67 -16.78 8.98 -2.84
CA LEU A 67 -16.18 9.00 -1.48
C LEU A 67 -15.33 10.23 -1.20
N THR A 68 -15.01 11.04 -2.21
CA THR A 68 -14.39 12.35 -2.08
C THR A 68 -15.26 13.34 -2.83
N GLY A 69 -16.03 14.17 -2.11
CA GLY A 69 -17.07 15.05 -2.67
C GLY A 69 -16.58 16.21 -3.56
N PHE A 70 -15.73 15.93 -4.55
CA PHE A 70 -15.13 16.91 -5.46
C PHE A 70 -15.23 16.53 -6.96
N ASP A 71 -15.95 15.47 -7.31
CA ASP A 71 -15.93 14.92 -8.68
C ASP A 71 -16.92 15.64 -9.62
N THR A 72 -16.47 16.73 -10.23
CA THR A 72 -16.87 17.10 -11.60
C THR A 72 -16.04 16.30 -12.60
N GLU A 73 -16.61 15.91 -13.75
CA GLU A 73 -15.99 15.04 -14.78
C GLU A 73 -14.56 15.44 -15.22
N THR A 74 -14.17 16.69 -15.01
CA THR A 74 -12.86 17.26 -15.35
C THR A 74 -11.78 17.12 -14.29
N GLN A 75 -12.10 16.68 -13.07
CA GLN A 75 -11.19 16.77 -11.92
C GLN A 75 -11.17 15.50 -11.08
N LYS A 76 -10.96 14.34 -11.72
CA LYS A 76 -10.60 13.10 -11.02
C LYS A 76 -9.21 13.28 -10.38
N TYR A 77 -9.15 13.64 -9.09
CA TYR A 77 -7.90 13.60 -8.34
C TYR A 77 -7.58 12.15 -8.01
N ASP A 78 -6.69 11.54 -8.78
CA ASP A 78 -6.17 10.21 -8.48
C ASP A 78 -4.89 10.35 -7.62
N PRO A 79 -4.95 10.08 -6.29
CA PRO A 79 -3.76 10.12 -5.44
C PRO A 79 -2.82 8.93 -5.65
N PHE A 80 -3.24 7.87 -6.35
CA PHE A 80 -2.48 6.62 -6.45
C PHE A 80 -1.11 6.76 -7.11
N PRO A 81 -0.92 7.52 -8.20
CA PRO A 81 0.39 7.73 -8.79
C PRO A 81 1.37 8.33 -7.78
N ILE A 82 0.93 9.32 -7.00
CA ILE A 82 1.77 9.97 -5.98
C ILE A 82 2.09 9.00 -4.84
N ILE A 83 1.09 8.26 -4.35
CA ILE A 83 1.28 7.26 -3.28
C ILE A 83 2.30 6.19 -3.71
N ASN A 84 2.12 5.62 -4.90
CA ASN A 84 3.02 4.58 -5.41
C ASN A 84 4.44 5.14 -5.66
N MET A 85 4.54 6.40 -6.12
CA MET A 85 5.82 7.08 -6.28
C MET A 85 6.55 7.28 -4.94
N VAL A 86 5.88 7.80 -3.92
CA VAL A 86 6.47 7.99 -2.57
C VAL A 86 6.91 6.66 -1.99
N ARG A 87 6.10 5.60 -2.13
CA ARG A 87 6.48 4.24 -1.69
C ARG A 87 7.77 3.76 -2.35
N ASN A 88 7.93 3.97 -3.66
CA ASN A 88 9.16 3.59 -4.36
C ASN A 88 10.38 4.35 -3.82
N PHE A 89 10.26 5.66 -3.60
CA PHE A 89 11.36 6.45 -3.05
C PHE A 89 11.76 6.03 -1.62
N VAL A 90 10.77 5.77 -0.77
CA VAL A 90 11.01 5.28 0.59
C VAL A 90 11.63 3.87 0.55
N ASP A 91 11.16 3.00 -0.35
CA ASP A 91 11.72 1.65 -0.53
C ASP A 91 13.18 1.69 -1.00
N ASP A 92 13.52 2.58 -1.93
CA ASP A 92 14.89 2.77 -2.40
C ASP A 92 15.79 3.36 -1.31
N TRP A 93 15.29 4.34 -0.56
CA TRP A 93 16.00 4.90 0.58
C TRP A 93 16.25 3.86 1.69
N ARG A 94 15.28 2.96 1.93
CA ARG A 94 15.42 1.87 2.92
C ARG A 94 16.53 0.88 2.56
N LYS A 95 16.85 0.69 1.27
CA LYS A 95 17.92 -0.23 0.81
C LYS A 95 19.33 0.27 1.16
N LEU A 96 19.49 1.55 1.51
CA LEU A 96 20.77 2.13 1.88
C LEU A 96 21.27 1.56 3.22
N LYS A 97 22.41 0.87 3.20
CA LYS A 97 22.94 0.15 4.38
C LYS A 97 23.70 1.04 5.35
N SER A 98 24.30 2.13 4.88
CA SER A 98 25.13 3.00 5.72
C SER A 98 24.30 4.14 6.33
N PRO A 99 24.37 4.38 7.66
CA PRO A 99 23.72 5.53 8.30
C PRO A 99 24.11 6.88 7.69
N THR A 100 25.36 7.00 7.21
CA THR A 100 25.85 8.23 6.55
C THR A 100 25.14 8.55 5.24
N GLN A 101 24.56 7.54 4.58
CA GLN A 101 23.84 7.69 3.31
C GLN A 101 22.35 8.00 3.52
N TRP A 102 21.83 7.91 4.74
CA TRP A 102 20.41 8.13 4.99
C TRP A 102 20.02 9.62 4.88
N LEU A 103 20.99 10.53 4.95
CA LEU A 103 20.80 11.99 4.83
C LEU A 103 19.83 12.56 5.88
N VAL A 104 19.76 11.92 7.06
CA VAL A 104 18.93 12.33 8.21
C VAL A 104 19.78 12.99 9.30
N THR A 105 19.11 13.61 10.28
CA THR A 105 19.72 14.12 11.50
C THR A 105 20.33 13.00 12.35
N PRO A 106 21.32 13.29 13.22
CA PRO A 106 21.93 12.28 14.08
C PRO A 106 20.93 11.56 14.99
N GLU A 107 19.92 12.27 15.50
CA GLU A 107 18.87 11.72 16.34
C GLU A 107 18.00 10.72 15.56
N THR A 108 17.58 11.09 14.35
CA THR A 108 16.81 10.21 13.46
C THR A 108 17.65 9.02 13.00
N ALA A 109 18.94 9.19 12.74
CA ALA A 109 19.84 8.08 12.41
C ALA A 109 19.90 7.06 13.55
N ARG A 110 20.04 7.51 14.79
CA ARG A 110 20.07 6.63 15.98
C ARG A 110 18.74 5.88 16.16
N LEU A 111 17.61 6.55 15.90
CA LEU A 111 16.28 5.92 15.93
C LEU A 111 16.16 4.82 14.88
N LEU A 112 16.53 5.11 13.63
CA LEU A 112 16.45 4.16 12.52
C LEU A 112 17.38 2.96 12.72
N GLU A 113 18.58 3.19 13.25
CA GLU A 113 19.52 2.12 13.59
C GLU A 113 18.92 1.18 14.64
N TYR A 114 18.30 1.74 15.69
CA TYR A 114 17.58 0.96 16.69
C TYR A 114 16.43 0.17 16.05
N TRP A 115 15.54 0.80 15.28
CA TRP A 115 14.39 0.10 14.69
C TRP A 115 14.76 -0.98 13.67
N ARG A 116 15.84 -0.80 12.91
CA ARG A 116 16.25 -1.73 11.85
C ARG A 116 17.05 -2.93 12.37
N SER A 117 17.72 -2.80 13.51
CA SER A 117 18.59 -3.86 14.06
C SER A 117 18.05 -4.51 15.34
N HIS A 118 17.15 -3.85 16.06
CA HIS A 118 16.71 -4.32 17.36
C HIS A 118 15.72 -5.48 17.28
N GLN A 119 16.01 -6.54 18.04
CA GLN A 119 15.09 -7.66 18.24
C GLN A 119 14.16 -7.36 19.41
N PHE A 120 12.95 -6.91 19.09
CA PHE A 120 11.91 -6.64 20.09
C PHE A 120 11.47 -7.94 20.77
N GLN A 121 11.59 -8.00 22.10
CA GLN A 121 11.13 -9.16 22.90
C GLN A 121 9.66 -9.07 23.33
N GLY A 122 8.99 -7.95 23.07
CA GLY A 122 7.61 -7.69 23.46
C GLY A 122 6.84 -6.97 22.36
N VAL A 123 6.10 -5.92 22.74
CA VAL A 123 5.35 -5.11 21.78
C VAL A 123 6.32 -4.45 20.80
N ARG A 124 6.16 -4.77 19.52
CA ARG A 124 6.90 -4.17 18.41
C ARG A 124 5.93 -3.43 17.48
N PRO A 125 6.35 -2.34 16.84
CA PRO A 125 5.49 -1.60 15.94
C PRO A 125 5.11 -2.46 14.73
N PHE A 126 3.90 -2.26 14.21
CA PHE A 126 3.50 -2.83 12.92
C PHE A 126 4.32 -2.22 11.80
N PHE A 127 4.50 -2.96 10.71
CA PHE A 127 5.25 -2.46 9.55
C PHE A 127 4.65 -1.14 9.04
N CYS A 128 3.32 -1.02 9.00
CA CYS A 128 2.66 0.22 8.56
C CYS A 128 2.93 1.43 9.47
N GLN A 129 3.15 1.21 10.77
CA GLN A 129 3.49 2.28 11.71
C GLN A 129 4.93 2.76 11.47
N VAL A 130 5.86 1.81 11.30
CA VAL A 130 7.26 2.13 10.95
C VAL A 130 7.31 2.85 9.60
N GLU A 131 6.61 2.33 8.59
CA GLU A 131 6.54 2.92 7.26
C GLU A 131 5.97 4.34 7.26
N ALA A 132 4.93 4.61 8.06
CA ALA A 132 4.37 5.95 8.18
C ALA A 132 5.40 6.95 8.73
N VAL A 133 6.16 6.56 9.75
CA VAL A 133 7.22 7.40 10.32
C VAL A 133 8.40 7.53 9.35
N GLU A 134 8.81 6.46 8.69
CA GLU A 134 9.85 6.50 7.65
C GLU A 134 9.45 7.42 6.49
N THR A 135 8.18 7.42 6.09
CA THR A 135 7.66 8.31 5.06
C THR A 135 7.71 9.77 5.50
N LEU A 136 7.34 10.05 6.75
CA LEU A 136 7.46 11.40 7.33
C LEU A 136 8.91 11.87 7.31
N ILE A 137 9.83 11.06 7.84
CA ILE A 137 11.27 11.34 7.84
C ILE A 137 11.77 11.62 6.42
N TRP A 138 11.39 10.78 5.46
CA TRP A 138 11.81 10.94 4.07
C TRP A 138 11.33 12.28 3.50
N LEU A 139 10.07 12.65 3.72
CA LEU A 139 9.50 13.92 3.25
C LEU A 139 10.15 15.14 3.92
N THR A 140 10.44 15.08 5.22
CA THR A 140 10.90 16.25 5.98
C THR A 140 12.41 16.45 5.96
N GLU A 141 13.20 15.36 5.96
CA GLU A 141 14.66 15.44 6.13
C GLU A 141 15.45 15.08 4.87
N VAL A 142 14.90 14.21 4.02
CA VAL A 142 15.65 13.57 2.92
C VAL A 142 15.28 14.18 1.57
N CYS A 143 13.99 14.36 1.29
CA CYS A 143 13.47 14.80 0.00
C CYS A 143 14.16 16.08 -0.50
N ALA A 144 14.31 17.09 0.36
CA ALA A 144 14.93 18.37 0.00
C ALA A 144 16.44 18.29 -0.29
N LYS A 145 17.12 17.19 0.07
CA LYS A 145 18.57 17.00 -0.13
C LYS A 145 18.89 16.14 -1.35
N ILE A 146 17.91 15.39 -1.85
CA ILE A 146 18.04 14.53 -3.04
C ILE A 146 17.48 15.24 -4.28
N ALA A 147 16.51 16.14 -4.11
CA ALA A 147 15.86 16.91 -5.17
C ALA A 147 16.74 18.01 -5.76
#